data_AF-A0A2W5BUD7-F1
#
_entry.id   AF-A0A2W5BUD7-F1
#
_cell.length_a   1.000
_cell.length_b   1.000
_cell.length_c   1.000
_cell.angle_alpha   90.00
_cell.angle_beta   90.00
_cell.angle_gamma   90.00
#
_symmetry.space_group_name_H-M   'P 1'
#
loop_
_entity.id
_entity.type
_entity.pdbx_description
1 polymer ?
#
loop_
_entity_poly.entity_id
_entity_poly.type
_entity_poly.pdbx_seq_one_letter_code
_entity_poly.pdbx_strand_id
1 'polypeptide(L)'
;MAETNVAEFRKSDADQTQDTGGVSGQRLKAFIERVERLEEEKAALAEDIKDIMGEAKAVGFDTKTIRKIIRLRKMDREKRREEDELLELYKSAIGLE
;
A
#
# COMPACT_ATOMS: atom_id res chain seq x y z
N MET A 1 38.83 -35.86 7.25
CA MET A 1 37.85 -35.30 6.30
C MET A 1 36.93 -34.42 7.14
N ALA A 2 36.84 -33.13 6.83
CA ALA A 2 36.22 -32.13 7.71
C ALA A 2 34.70 -32.20 7.63
N GLU A 3 34.06 -32.58 8.74
CA GLU A 3 32.64 -32.33 8.96
C GLU A 3 32.45 -30.84 9.23
N THR A 4 32.26 -30.06 8.17
CA THR A 4 31.91 -28.65 8.31
C THR A 4 30.43 -28.58 8.63
N ASN A 5 30.13 -28.13 9.84
CA ASN A 5 28.82 -28.21 10.47
C ASN A 5 27.86 -27.21 9.79
N VAL A 6 26.88 -27.73 9.04
CA VAL A 6 25.86 -26.94 8.31
C VAL A 6 25.05 -26.00 9.24
N ALA A 7 25.03 -26.30 10.54
CA ALA A 7 24.39 -25.48 11.58
C ALA A 7 25.16 -24.18 11.90
N GLU A 8 26.46 -24.10 11.65
CA GLU A 8 27.26 -22.88 11.90
C GLU A 8 27.09 -21.84 10.79
N PHE A 9 26.84 -22.28 9.55
CA PHE A 9 26.67 -21.40 8.40
C PHE A 9 25.36 -20.59 8.42
N ARG A 10 24.32 -21.07 9.12
CA ARG A 10 23.05 -20.34 9.28
C ARG A 10 23.06 -19.33 10.43
N LYS A 11 24.03 -19.41 11.36
CA LYS A 11 24.11 -18.49 12.50
C LYS A 11 24.86 -17.19 12.19
N SER A 12 25.69 -17.15 11.15
CA SER A 12 26.58 -16.01 10.89
C SER A 12 25.88 -14.74 10.41
N ASP A 13 24.79 -14.85 9.66
CA ASP A 13 24.15 -13.67 9.03
C ASP A 13 23.12 -12.97 9.92
N ALA A 14 22.62 -13.68 10.95
CA ALA A 14 21.68 -13.12 11.93
C ALA A 14 22.37 -12.20 12.95
N ASP A 15 23.68 -12.36 13.17
CA ASP A 15 24.40 -11.81 14.33
C ASP A 15 25.41 -10.69 13.98
N GLN A 16 25.65 -10.40 12.70
CA GLN A 16 26.59 -9.36 12.27
C GLN A 16 25.95 -7.96 12.15
N THR A 17 25.28 -7.48 13.20
CA THR A 17 24.85 -6.07 13.26
C THR A 17 25.73 -5.31 14.25
N GLN A 18 26.34 -4.21 13.81
CA GLN A 18 27.16 -3.36 14.67
C GLN A 18 26.41 -2.11 15.08
N ASP A 19 26.56 -1.73 16.35
CA ASP A 19 26.05 -0.46 16.83
C ASP A 19 26.99 0.67 16.41
N THR A 20 26.46 1.67 15.71
CA THR A 20 27.25 2.78 15.15
C THR A 20 26.58 4.11 15.51
N GLY A 21 27.34 5.04 16.09
CA GLY A 21 26.84 6.39 16.39
C GLY A 21 25.63 6.44 17.34
N GLY A 22 25.48 5.46 18.24
CA GLY A 22 24.33 5.36 19.16
C GLY A 22 23.08 4.71 18.56
N VAL A 23 23.15 4.21 17.32
CA VAL A 23 22.07 3.43 16.70
C VAL A 23 22.32 1.95 16.90
N SER A 24 21.29 1.24 17.38
CA SER A 24 21.36 -0.22 17.50
C SER A 24 21.13 -0.89 16.14
N GLY A 25 22.14 -1.60 15.63
CA GLY A 25 22.07 -2.25 14.32
C GLY A 25 21.00 -3.35 14.27
N GLN A 26 20.88 -4.13 15.35
CA GLN A 26 19.89 -5.20 15.45
C GLN A 26 18.45 -4.68 15.47
N ARG A 27 18.21 -3.58 16.18
CA ARG A 27 16.89 -2.93 16.23
C ARG A 27 16.50 -2.35 14.88
N LEU A 28 17.45 -1.72 14.18
CA LEU A 28 17.22 -1.21 12.83
C LEU A 28 16.88 -2.34 11.85
N LYS A 29 17.65 -3.44 11.87
CA LYS A 29 17.39 -4.63 11.04
C LYS A 29 15.98 -5.19 11.28
N ALA A 30 15.57 -5.32 12.54
CA ALA A 30 14.23 -5.79 12.89
C ALA A 30 13.10 -4.86 12.38
N PHE A 31 13.33 -3.55 12.32
CA PHE A 31 12.36 -2.63 11.68
C PHE A 31 12.33 -2.80 10.17
N ILE A 32 13.48 -2.92 9.51
CA ILE A 32 13.59 -3.10 8.06
C ILE A 32 12.85 -4.37 7.64
N GLU A 33 13.16 -5.51 8.24
CA GLU A 33 12.54 -6.81 7.89
C GLU A 33 11.01 -6.77 8.04
N ARG A 34 10.51 -6.07 9.07
CA ARG A 34 9.06 -5.89 9.27
C ARG A 34 8.43 -5.00 8.18
N VAL A 35 9.13 -3.95 7.75
CA VAL A 35 8.65 -3.06 6.69
C VAL A 35 8.69 -3.77 5.33
N GLU A 36 9.75 -4.51 5.03
CA GLU A 36 9.89 -5.28 3.80
C GLU A 36 8.76 -6.29 3.64
N ARG A 37 8.45 -7.06 4.70
CA ARG A 37 7.30 -7.96 4.70
C ARG A 37 5.97 -7.24 4.43
N LEU A 38 5.76 -6.06 5.03
CA LEU A 38 4.55 -5.27 4.79
C LEU A 38 4.49 -4.70 3.37
N GLU A 39 5.64 -4.36 2.76
CA GLU A 39 5.71 -3.93 1.36
C GLU A 39 5.42 -5.10 0.40
N GLU A 40 5.88 -6.32 0.70
CA GLU A 40 5.51 -7.52 -0.04
C GLU A 40 4.00 -7.81 0.04
N GLU A 41 3.42 -7.77 1.24
CA GLU A 41 1.97 -7.93 1.44
C GLU A 41 1.17 -6.85 0.69
N LYS A 42 1.64 -5.60 0.73
CA LYS A 42 1.04 -4.49 0.00
C LYS A 42 1.14 -4.66 -1.52
N ALA A 43 2.24 -5.21 -2.03
CA ALA A 43 2.40 -5.51 -3.45
C ALA A 43 1.44 -6.61 -3.89
N ALA A 44 1.31 -7.69 -3.12
CA ALA A 44 0.34 -8.75 -3.39
C ALA A 44 -1.11 -8.22 -3.45
N LEU A 45 -1.51 -7.43 -2.44
CA LEU A 45 -2.83 -6.78 -2.41
C LEU A 45 -3.04 -5.81 -3.58
N ALA A 46 -1.98 -5.13 -4.04
CA ALA A 46 -2.08 -4.23 -5.19
C ALA A 46 -2.33 -4.99 -6.50
N GLU A 47 -1.72 -6.16 -6.68
CA GLU A 47 -1.99 -7.04 -7.81
C GLU A 47 -3.41 -7.61 -7.76
N ASP A 48 -3.87 -8.08 -6.59
CA ASP A 48 -5.27 -8.54 -6.42
C ASP A 48 -6.28 -7.45 -6.80
N ILE A 49 -6.05 -6.21 -6.37
CA ILE A 49 -6.89 -5.06 -6.75
C ILE A 49 -6.85 -4.84 -8.26
N LYS A 50 -5.67 -4.96 -8.89
CA LYS A 50 -5.52 -4.76 -10.33
C LYS A 50 -6.27 -5.82 -11.12
N ASP A 51 -6.25 -7.08 -10.68
CA ASP A 51 -6.99 -8.18 -11.30
C ASP A 51 -8.50 -7.93 -11.22
N ILE A 52 -9.03 -7.54 -10.05
CA ILE A 52 -10.45 -7.18 -9.89
C ILE A 52 -10.84 -6.01 -10.81
N MET A 53 -9.99 -4.97 -10.90
CA MET A 53 -10.25 -3.86 -11.81
C MET A 53 -10.18 -4.29 -13.29
N GLY A 54 -9.36 -5.28 -13.61
CA GLY A 54 -9.28 -5.94 -14.92
C GLY A 54 -10.56 -6.70 -15.26
N GLU A 55 -11.08 -7.50 -14.33
CA GLU A 55 -12.36 -8.19 -14.45
C GLU A 55 -13.51 -7.19 -14.65
N ALA A 56 -13.57 -6.14 -13.83
CA ALA A 56 -14.57 -5.09 -13.95
C ALA A 56 -14.56 -4.44 -15.34
N LYS A 57 -13.36 -4.20 -15.90
CA LYS A 57 -13.19 -3.69 -17.26
C LYS A 57 -13.68 -4.69 -18.31
N ALA A 58 -13.35 -5.98 -18.15
CA ALA A 58 -13.72 -7.04 -19.08
C ALA A 58 -15.24 -7.22 -19.19
N VAL A 59 -15.98 -6.98 -18.09
CA VAL A 59 -17.45 -7.01 -18.08
C VAL A 59 -18.10 -5.66 -18.43
N GLY A 60 -17.30 -4.66 -18.82
CA GLY A 60 -17.78 -3.40 -19.39
C GLY A 60 -17.88 -2.21 -18.44
N PHE A 61 -17.42 -2.30 -17.18
CA PHE A 61 -17.40 -1.15 -16.28
C PHE A 61 -16.24 -0.20 -16.56
N ASP A 62 -16.48 1.11 -16.41
CA ASP A 62 -15.42 2.12 -16.41
C ASP A 62 -14.64 2.11 -15.09
N THR A 63 -13.42 1.61 -15.14
CA THR A 63 -12.52 1.52 -13.99
C THR A 63 -12.16 2.90 -13.39
N LYS A 64 -12.22 3.99 -14.16
CA LYS A 64 -11.96 5.34 -13.61
C LYS A 64 -13.10 5.76 -12.67
N THR A 65 -14.33 5.53 -13.10
CA THR A 65 -15.53 5.81 -12.30
C THR A 65 -15.60 4.94 -11.05
N ILE A 66 -15.26 3.64 -11.14
CA ILE A 66 -15.13 2.78 -9.94
C ILE A 66 -14.14 3.37 -8.93
N ARG A 67 -12.94 3.79 -9.36
CA ARG A 67 -11.96 4.43 -8.46
C ARG A 67 -12.50 5.71 -7.83
N LYS A 68 -13.24 6.52 -8.60
CA LYS A 68 -13.91 7.72 -8.06
C LYS A 68 -14.92 7.34 -6.98
N ILE A 69 -15.75 6.33 -7.21
CA ILE A 69 -16.72 5.83 -6.22
C ILE A 69 -16.02 5.32 -4.97
N ILE A 70 -14.93 4.55 -5.10
CA ILE A 70 -14.16 4.06 -3.95
C ILE A 70 -13.61 5.22 -3.12
N ARG A 71 -13.08 6.27 -3.77
CA ARG A 71 -12.60 7.48 -3.08
C ARG A 71 -13.74 8.18 -2.36
N LEU A 72 -14.86 8.42 -3.04
CA LEU A 72 -16.05 9.03 -2.43
C LEU A 72 -16.48 8.23 -1.20
N ARG A 73 -16.57 6.90 -1.29
CA ARG A 73 -16.95 6.01 -0.18
C ARG A 73 -16.05 6.11 1.05
N LYS A 74 -14.79 6.53 0.90
CA LYS A 74 -13.85 6.77 2.00
C LYS A 74 -14.00 8.15 2.64
N MET A 75 -14.65 9.10 1.96
CA MET A 75 -14.91 10.43 2.49
C MET A 75 -16.07 10.43 3.48
N ASP A 76 -15.99 11.33 4.45
CA ASP A 76 -17.10 11.64 5.36
C ASP A 76 -18.36 12.05 4.57
N ARG A 77 -19.52 11.63 5.06
CA ARG A 77 -20.79 11.82 4.36
C ARG A 77 -21.20 13.28 4.26
N GLU A 78 -21.06 14.05 5.34
CA GLU A 78 -21.45 15.46 5.35
C GLU A 78 -20.48 16.28 4.51
N LYS A 79 -19.17 16.02 4.63
CA LYS A 79 -18.18 16.66 3.73
C LYS A 79 -18.45 16.39 2.26
N ARG A 80 -18.83 15.17 1.89
CA ARG A 80 -19.19 14.84 0.51
C ARG A 80 -20.41 15.62 0.05
N ARG A 81 -21.44 15.74 0.89
CA ARG A 81 -22.65 16.51 0.57
C ARG A 81 -22.31 17.99 0.37
N GLU A 82 -21.54 18.59 1.27
CA GLU A 82 -21.10 19.98 1.14
C GLU A 82 -20.30 20.22 -0.16
N GLU A 83 -19.36 19.33 -0.50
CA GLU A 83 -18.62 19.41 -1.76
C GLU A 83 -19.51 19.25 -2.99
N ASP A 84 -20.47 18.31 -2.96
CA ASP A 84 -21.41 18.10 -4.07
C ASP A 84 -22.32 19.32 -4.26
N GLU A 85 -22.83 19.92 -3.17
CA GLU A 85 -23.65 21.15 -3.22
C GLU A 85 -22.87 22.34 -3.80
N LEU A 86 -21.62 22.54 -3.37
CA LEU A 86 -20.75 23.58 -3.92
C LEU A 86 -20.42 23.34 -5.40
N LEU A 87 -20.19 22.09 -5.78
CA LEU A 87 -19.91 21.72 -7.17
C LEU A 87 -21.10 22.04 -8.08
N GLU A 88 -22.30 21.67 -7.67
CA GLU A 88 -23.53 21.96 -8.43
C GLU A 88 -23.80 23.47 -8.50
N LEU A 89 -23.56 24.23 -7.43
CA LEU A 89 -23.65 25.68 -7.44
C LEU A 89 -22.69 26.30 -8.48
N TYR A 90 -21.43 25.85 -8.51
CA TYR A 90 -20.44 26.38 -9.43
C TYR A 90 -20.70 25.99 -10.88
N LYS A 91 -21.17 24.76 -11.13
CA LYS A 91 -21.63 24.31 -12.44
C LYS A 91 -22.76 25.18 -12.97
N SER A 92 -23.78 25.41 -12.16
CA SER A 92 -24.91 26.28 -12.51
C SER A 92 -24.45 27.72 -12.81
N ALA A 93 -23.53 28.26 -12.00
CA ALA A 93 -22.99 29.60 -12.19
C ALA A 93 -22.24 29.80 -13.53
N ILE A 94 -21.69 28.73 -14.11
CA ILE A 94 -21.00 28.77 -15.41
C ILE A 94 -21.82 28.17 -16.57
N GLY A 95 -23.08 27.78 -16.33
CA GLY A 95 -23.95 27.17 -17.34
C GLY A 95 -23.52 25.76 -17.76
N LEU A 96 -22.83 25.02 -16.89
CA LEU A 96 -22.43 23.63 -17.09
C LEU A 96 -23.43 22.70 -16.40
N GLU A 97 -24.63 22.56 -16.97
CA GLU A 97 -25.64 21.58 -16.52
C GLU A 97 -25.47 20.21 -17.22
#